data_AF-A0A6N7GQ41-F1
#
_entry.id   AF-A0A6N7GQ41-F1
#
_cell.length_a   1.000
_cell.length_b   1.000
_cell.length_c   1.000
_cell.angle_alpha   90.00
_cell.angle_beta   90.00
_cell.angle_gamma   90.00
#
_symmetry.space_group_name_H-M   'P 1'
#
loop_
_entity.id
_entity.type
_entity.pdbx_description
1 polymer ?
#
loop_
_entity_poly.entity_id
_entity_poly.type
_entity_poly.pdbx_seq_one_letter_code
_entity_poly.pdbx_strand_id
1 'polypeptide(L)'
;MTNPDDPLRYLTLQFLDWIAAAPRTYGEVIDAWRTSCPRLTVWEEAIEKGLVRRISGGSMSEAQVVITDKGRAALETAHIPPTAATASKRARRAQ
;
A
#
# COMPACT_ATOMS: atom_id res chain seq x y z
N MET A 1 -8.20 8.78 -20.87
CA MET A 1 -6.95 9.55 -20.90
C MET A 1 -6.50 9.76 -19.47
N THR A 2 -5.72 8.84 -18.90
CA THR A 2 -5.20 9.00 -17.52
C THR A 2 -4.04 10.00 -17.58
N ASN A 3 -4.24 11.17 -16.99
CA ASN A 3 -3.23 12.22 -16.93
C ASN A 3 -2.10 11.74 -15.99
N PRO A 4 -0.80 11.85 -16.34
CA PRO A 4 0.30 11.47 -15.46
C PRO A 4 0.25 12.16 -14.08
N ASP A 5 -0.38 13.34 -13.99
CA ASP A 5 -0.60 14.15 -12.79
C ASP A 5 -1.93 13.88 -12.06
N ASP A 6 -2.55 12.72 -12.28
CA ASP A 6 -3.79 12.35 -11.57
C ASP A 6 -3.55 12.30 -10.03
N PRO A 7 -4.22 13.15 -9.23
CA PRO A 7 -4.07 13.18 -7.77
C PRO A 7 -4.36 11.81 -7.13
N LEU A 8 -5.24 11.02 -7.73
CA LEU A 8 -5.55 9.67 -7.28
C LEU A 8 -4.34 8.75 -7.41
N ARG A 9 -3.57 8.89 -8.48
CA ARG A 9 -2.33 8.12 -8.70
C ARG A 9 -1.29 8.49 -7.65
N TYR A 10 -1.10 9.78 -7.36
CA TYR A 10 -0.16 10.23 -6.33
C TYR A 10 -0.56 9.73 -4.94
N LEU A 11 -1.85 9.82 -4.58
CA LEU A 11 -2.34 9.29 -3.31
C LEU A 11 -2.22 7.77 -3.22
N THR A 12 -2.41 7.05 -4.33
CA THR A 12 -2.19 5.60 -4.39
C THR A 12 -0.73 5.24 -4.11
N LEU A 13 0.22 5.97 -4.70
CA LEU A 13 1.64 5.76 -4.43
C LEU A 13 1.99 6.06 -2.97
N GLN A 14 1.49 7.16 -2.41
CA GLN A 14 1.69 7.46 -0.98
C GLN A 14 1.08 6.39 -0.06
N PHE A 15 -0.09 5.84 -0.43
CA PHE A 15 -0.70 4.74 0.30
C PHE A 15 0.17 3.49 0.27
N LEU A 16 0.68 3.12 -0.91
CA LEU A 16 1.56 1.96 -1.07
C LEU A 16 2.87 2.13 -0.31
N ASP A 17 3.48 3.32 -0.35
CA ASP A 17 4.70 3.64 0.40
C ASP A 17 4.47 3.50 1.91
N TRP A 18 3.33 4.01 2.40
CA TRP A 18 2.94 3.88 3.80
C TRP A 18 2.75 2.43 4.25
N ILE A 19 2.14 1.57 3.43
CA ILE A 19 2.00 0.12 3.70
C ILE A 19 3.35 -0.62 3.55
N ALA A 20 4.22 -0.16 2.65
CA ALA A 20 5.54 -0.76 2.44
C ALA A 20 6.50 -0.49 3.61
N ALA A 21 6.37 0.68 4.24
CA ALA A 21 7.20 1.09 5.38
C ALA A 21 7.00 0.21 6.62
N ALA A 22 5.77 -0.23 6.90
CA ALA A 22 5.47 -1.17 7.98
C ALA A 22 4.18 -1.95 7.69
N PRO A 23 4.10 -3.26 7.98
CA PRO A 23 2.84 -3.99 7.96
C PRO A 23 1.80 -3.31 8.86
N ARG A 24 0.59 -3.11 8.35
CA ARG A 24 -0.50 -2.44 9.07
C ARG A 24 -1.71 -3.35 9.20
N THR A 25 -2.43 -3.18 10.30
CA THR A 25 -3.74 -3.82 10.46
C THR A 25 -4.80 -3.13 9.61
N TYR A 26 -5.83 -3.86 9.20
CA TYR A 26 -6.97 -3.31 8.49
C TYR A 26 -7.65 -2.19 9.30
N GLY A 27 -7.71 -2.31 10.63
CA GLY A 27 -8.19 -1.24 11.51
C GLY A 27 -7.42 0.07 11.34
N GLU A 28 -6.09 0.02 11.37
CA GLU A 28 -5.24 1.20 11.12
C GLU A 28 -5.44 1.76 9.71
N VAL A 29 -5.59 0.90 8.70
CA VAL A 29 -5.83 1.35 7.31
C VAL A 29 -7.17 2.08 7.21
N ILE A 30 -8.22 1.54 7.82
CA ILE A 30 -9.54 2.16 7.79
C ILE A 30 -9.55 3.51 8.51
N ASP A 31 -8.89 3.60 9.67
CA ASP A 31 -8.78 4.83 10.44
C ASP A 31 -8.06 5.94 9.65
N ALA A 32 -6.89 5.63 9.08
CA ALA A 32 -6.03 6.60 8.41
C ALA A 32 -6.47 6.96 6.98
N TRP A 33 -7.06 6.03 6.23
CA TRP A 33 -7.32 6.20 4.79
C TRP A 33 -8.78 6.09 4.38
N ARG A 34 -9.69 5.46 5.14
CA ARG A 34 -11.08 5.28 4.67
C ARG A 34 -11.98 6.49 4.97
N THR A 35 -11.63 7.29 5.98
CA THR A 35 -12.51 8.31 6.56
C THR A 35 -12.52 9.63 5.80
N SER A 36 -11.60 9.86 4.87
CA SER A 36 -11.60 11.06 4.02
C SER A 36 -11.85 10.66 2.56
N CYS A 37 -12.88 11.17 1.89
CA CYS A 37 -12.80 11.24 0.42
C CYS A 37 -11.71 12.27 0.06
N PRO A 38 -10.79 11.99 -0.88
CA PRO A 38 -10.74 10.91 -1.89
C PRO A 38 -9.96 9.63 -1.48
N ARG A 39 -9.57 9.50 -0.21
CA ARG A 39 -8.76 8.38 0.29
C ARG A 39 -9.50 7.03 0.32
N LEU A 40 -10.83 7.02 0.36
CA LEU A 40 -11.63 5.79 0.17
C LEU A 40 -11.36 5.15 -1.21
N THR A 41 -11.39 5.97 -2.26
CA THR A 41 -11.13 5.52 -3.64
C THR A 41 -9.73 4.94 -3.80
N VAL A 42 -8.74 5.47 -3.08
CA VAL A 42 -7.36 4.95 -3.10
C VAL A 42 -7.28 3.52 -2.57
N TRP A 43 -7.98 3.23 -1.47
CA TRP A 43 -8.02 1.89 -0.88
C TRP A 43 -8.68 0.89 -1.82
N GLU A 44 -9.81 1.26 -2.41
CA GLU A 44 -10.56 0.43 -3.37
C GLU A 44 -9.72 0.13 -4.60
N GLU A 45 -9.11 1.16 -5.20
CA GLU A 45 -8.22 1.02 -6.35
C GLU A 45 -7.00 0.13 -6.04
N ALA A 46 -6.41 0.25 -4.85
CA ALA A 46 -5.25 -0.55 -4.46
C ALA A 46 -5.61 -2.03 -4.31
N ILE A 47 -6.80 -2.36 -3.79
CA ILE A 47 -7.29 -3.74 -3.73
C ILE A 47 -7.65 -4.24 -5.13
N GLU A 48 -8.42 -3.47 -5.89
CA GLU A 48 -8.91 -3.85 -7.22
C GLU A 48 -7.74 -4.11 -8.18
N LYS A 49 -6.72 -3.25 -8.14
CA LYS A 49 -5.49 -3.44 -8.92
C LYS A 49 -4.57 -4.51 -8.35
N GLY A 50 -4.87 -5.09 -7.19
CA GLY A 50 -4.05 -6.12 -6.53
C GLY A 50 -2.68 -5.61 -6.09
N LEU A 51 -2.57 -4.32 -5.76
CA LEU A 51 -1.34 -3.68 -5.27
C LEU A 51 -1.11 -3.96 -3.78
N VAL A 52 -2.19 -4.23 -3.05
CA VAL A 52 -2.16 -4.70 -1.67
C VAL A 52 -2.97 -5.99 -1.54
N ARG A 53 -2.66 -6.76 -0.50
CA ARG A 53 -3.38 -7.97 -0.13
C ARG A 53 -3.71 -7.95 1.35
N ARG A 54 -4.90 -8.40 1.70
CA ARG A 54 -5.29 -8.67 3.08
C ARG A 54 -4.94 -10.11 3.45
N ILE A 55 -4.26 -10.29 4.57
CA ILE A 55 -3.98 -11.57 5.21
C ILE A 55 -4.90 -11.68 6.43
N SER A 56 -5.56 -12.83 6.56
CA SER A 56 -6.47 -13.11 7.68
C SER A 56 -5.76 -12.92 9.03
N GLY A 57 -6.42 -12.21 9.95
CA GLY A 57 -6.02 -12.09 11.36
C GLY A 57 -7.02 -12.80 12.27
N GLY A 58 -6.86 -12.67 13.60
CA GLY A 58 -7.82 -13.20 14.57
C GLY A 58 -9.21 -12.56 14.42
N SER A 59 -9.24 -11.27 14.09
CA SER A 59 -10.47 -10.52 13.77
C SER A 59 -10.34 -9.72 12.45
N MET A 60 -11.45 -9.17 11.97
CA MET A 60 -11.46 -8.31 10.77
C MET A 60 -10.55 -7.08 10.92
N SER A 61 -10.50 -6.49 12.11
CA SER A 61 -9.64 -5.32 12.38
C SER A 61 -8.16 -5.69 12.45
N GLU A 62 -7.84 -6.91 12.92
CA GLU A 62 -6.46 -7.42 13.03
C GLU A 62 -5.90 -7.95 11.71
N ALA A 63 -6.74 -8.14 10.70
CA ALA A 63 -6.31 -8.62 9.40
C ALA A 63 -5.21 -7.73 8.84
N GLN A 64 -4.06 -8.32 8.52
CA GLN A 64 -2.88 -7.57 8.06
C GLN A 64 -3.06 -7.14 6.60
N VAL A 65 -2.72 -5.90 6.30
CA VAL A 65 -2.64 -5.37 4.94
C VAL A 65 -1.18 -5.29 4.56
N VAL A 66 -0.81 -6.01 3.50
CA VAL A 66 0.56 -6.06 2.99
C VAL A 66 0.62 -5.63 1.54
N ILE A 67 1.72 -4.99 1.16
CA ILE A 67 1.98 -4.66 -0.25
C ILE A 67 2.36 -5.92 -1.03
N THR A 68 1.82 -6.07 -2.24
CA THR A 68 2.16 -7.17 -3.16
C THR A 68 3.38 -6.83 -4.00
N ASP A 69 3.94 -7.81 -4.70
CA ASP A 69 5.04 -7.58 -5.66
C ASP A 69 4.63 -6.58 -6.75
N LYS A 70 3.36 -6.61 -7.19
CA LYS A 70 2.80 -5.65 -8.14
C LYS A 70 2.75 -4.24 -7.55
N GLY A 71 2.37 -4.09 -6.28
CA GLY A 71 2.41 -2.81 -5.57
C GLY A 71 3.82 -2.25 -5.46
N ARG A 72 4.80 -3.11 -5.15
CA ARG A 72 6.22 -2.72 -5.10
C ARG A 72 6.74 -2.28 -6.46
N ALA A 73 6.45 -3.02 -7.53
CA ALA A 73 6.83 -2.63 -8.89
C ALA A 73 6.19 -1.30 -9.32
N ALA A 74 4.96 -1.02 -8.88
CA ALA A 74 4.30 0.27 -9.14
C ALA A 74 4.99 1.43 -8.41
N LEU A 75 5.46 1.23 -7.18
CA LEU A 75 6.30 2.19 -6.46
C LEU A 75 7.63 2.40 -7.18
N GLU A 76 8.32 1.34 -7.60
CA GLU A 76 9.61 1.44 -8.30
C GLU A 76 9.47 2.15 -9.66
N THR A 77 8.41 1.85 -10.41
CA THR A 77 8.13 2.52 -11.69
C THR A 77 7.81 4.01 -11.50
N ALA A 78 7.23 4.38 -10.36
CA ALA A 78 6.96 5.77 -10.02
C ALA A 78 8.17 6.48 -9.40
N HIS A 79 9.06 5.74 -8.74
CA HIS A 79 10.15 6.31 -7.94
C HIS A 79 11.50 6.39 -8.67
N ILE A 80 11.71 5.75 -9.83
CA ILE A 80 13.10 5.55 -10.28
C ILE A 80 13.32 5.67 -11.81
N PRO A 81 14.52 6.14 -12.23
CA PRO A 81 15.49 5.17 -12.74
C PRO A 81 16.74 5.07 -11.84
N PRO A 82 17.25 3.84 -11.62
CA PRO A 82 18.01 3.47 -10.43
C PRO A 82 19.42 4.02 -10.44
N THR A 83 19.77 4.69 -9.35
CA THR A 83 21.09 4.56 -8.74
C THR A 83 20.91 4.66 -7.24
N ALA A 84 21.56 3.75 -6.53
CA ALA A 84 21.53 3.54 -5.09
C ALA A 84 20.30 2.78 -4.56
N ALA A 85 20.49 1.46 -4.52
CA ALA A 85 19.89 0.55 -3.55
C ALA A 85 19.67 1.20 -2.17
N THR A 86 18.55 0.89 -1.55
CA THR A 86 18.51 0.72 -0.09
C THR A 86 17.60 -0.45 0.24
N ALA A 87 18.25 -1.57 0.51
CA ALA A 87 17.67 -2.67 1.23
C ALA A 87 17.18 -2.20 2.60
N SER A 88 15.96 -2.58 2.98
CA SER A 88 15.56 -2.70 4.39
C SER A 88 14.53 -3.82 4.49
N LYS A 89 14.98 -5.06 4.70
CA LYS A 89 15.32 -5.73 5.97
C LYS A 89 14.12 -6.54 6.49
N ARG A 90 14.29 -7.86 6.42
CA ARG A 90 13.44 -8.88 7.06
C ARG A 90 13.22 -8.56 8.54
N ALA A 91 11.98 -8.72 9.00
CA ALA A 91 11.65 -9.03 10.39
C ALA A 91 10.33 -9.85 10.39
N ARG A 92 10.45 -11.18 10.40
CA ARG A 92 10.29 -12.12 11.53
C ARG A 92 8.93 -12.81 11.52
N ARG A 93 8.98 -14.06 11.05
CA ARG A 93 8.09 -15.17 11.39
C ARG A 93 8.35 -15.53 12.87
N ALA A 94 7.30 -15.63 13.67
CA ALA A 94 7.18 -16.29 14.99
C ALA A 94 5.77 -15.93 15.50
N GLN A 95 4.88 -16.82 15.93
CA GLN A 95 4.84 -18.26 16.16
C GLN A 95 3.40 -18.70 15.91
#